data_AF-A0A1W2EZ91-F1
#
_entry.id   AF-A0A1W2EZ91-F1
#
_cell.length_a   1.000
_cell.length_b   1.000
_cell.length_c   1.000
_cell.angle_alpha   90.00
_cell.angle_beta   90.00
_cell.angle_gamma   90.00
#
_symmetry.space_group_name_H-M   'P 1'
#
loop_
_entity.id
_entity.type
_entity.pdbx_description
1 polymer ?
#
loop_
_entity_poly.entity_id
_entity_poly.type
_entity_poly.pdbx_seq_one_letter_code
_entity_poly.pdbx_strand_id
1 'polypeptide(L)' 'MSPDEQVLYISGVVEGLAYARYANDNKATDGMKCIYDWFYQKDGTLLKIQSAFDNFKDYLPGAVIAAMVAKECGR' A
#
# COMPACT_ATOMS: atom_id res chain seq x y z
N MET A 1 -17.29 -0.84 8.35
CA MET A 1 -16.77 -0.35 7.07
C MET A 1 -17.30 -1.26 5.99
N SER A 2 -17.97 -0.72 4.98
CA SER A 2 -18.38 -1.47 3.81
C SER A 2 -17.15 -1.89 2.98
N PRO A 3 -17.27 -2.87 2.07
CA PRO A 3 -16.18 -3.21 1.16
C PRO A 3 -15.67 -1.99 0.37
N ASP A 4 -16.55 -1.13 -0.09
CA ASP A 4 -16.20 0.06 -0.86
C ASP A 4 -15.46 1.10 -0.01
N GLU A 5 -15.92 1.36 1.21
CA GLU A 5 -15.22 2.25 2.16
C GLU A 5 -13.82 1.72 2.48
N GLN A 6 -13.67 0.39 2.57
CA GLN A 6 -12.37 -0.24 2.82
C GLN A 6 -11.42 -0.09 1.64
N VAL A 7 -11.90 -0.29 0.42
CA VAL A 7 -11.10 -0.08 -0.79
C VAL A 7 -10.66 1.38 -0.90
N LEU A 8 -11.55 2.32 -0.61
CA LEU A 8 -11.22 3.75 -0.63
C LEU A 8 -10.17 4.11 0.43
N TYR A 9 -10.31 3.59 1.65
CA TYR A 9 -9.32 3.80 2.70
C TYR A 9 -7.93 3.26 2.30
N ILE A 10 -7.86 2.01 1.83
CA ILE A 10 -6.61 1.38 1.40
C ILE A 10 -6.00 2.16 0.23
N SER A 11 -6.80 2.56 -0.75
CA SER A 11 -6.35 3.34 -1.90
C SER A 11 -5.73 4.68 -1.47
N GLY A 12 -6.33 5.36 -0.49
CA GLY A 12 -5.78 6.60 0.07
C GLY A 12 -4.43 6.41 0.77
N VAL A 13 -4.24 5.30 1.49
CA VAL A 13 -2.94 4.96 2.09
C VAL A 13 -1.91 4.68 1.00
N VAL A 14 -2.27 3.91 -0.03
CA VAL A 14 -1.39 3.61 -1.17
C VAL A 14 -0.96 4.88 -1.89
N GLU A 15 -1.88 5.81 -2.15
CA GLU A 15 -1.59 7.11 -2.74
C GLU A 15 -0.59 7.91 -1.89
N GLY A 16 -0.81 7.98 -0.58
CA GLY A 16 0.09 8.67 0.34
C GLY A 16 1.51 8.07 0.35
N LEU A 17 1.61 6.73 0.33
CA LEU A 17 2.91 6.04 0.28
C LEU A 17 3.61 6.25 -1.07
N ALA A 18 2.88 6.19 -2.17
CA ALA A 18 3.40 6.41 -3.52
C ALA A 18 3.96 7.84 -3.65
N TYR A 19 3.20 8.85 -3.20
CA TYR A 19 3.66 10.24 -3.20
C TYR A 19 4.86 10.45 -2.27
N ALA A 20 4.84 9.87 -1.08
CA ALA A 20 5.97 9.96 -0.15
C ALA A 20 7.25 9.37 -0.77
N ARG A 21 7.14 8.24 -1.48
CA ARG A 21 8.26 7.64 -2.20
C ARG A 21 8.77 8.53 -3.33
N TYR A 22 7.87 9.10 -4.13
CA TYR A 22 8.22 10.08 -5.16
C TYR A 22 8.98 11.28 -4.57
N ALA A 23 8.51 11.84 -3.46
CA ALA A 23 9.16 12.97 -2.80
C ALA A 23 10.56 12.59 -2.26
N ASN A 24 10.72 11.39 -1.73
CA ASN A 24 11.99 10.89 -1.20
C ASN A 24 13.01 10.55 -2.30
N ASP A 25 12.54 10.06 -3.44
CA ASP A 25 13.39 9.63 -4.56
C ASP A 25 13.76 10.80 -5.50
N ASN A 26 13.85 12.03 -4.98
CA ASN A 26 14.11 13.24 -5.78
C ASN A 26 13.18 13.38 -6.99
N LYS A 27 11.89 13.05 -6.81
CA LYS A 27 10.87 13.08 -7.87
C LYS A 27 11.08 12.04 -8.97
N ALA A 28 11.88 11.00 -8.74
CA ALA A 28 11.90 9.83 -9.62
C ALA A 28 10.58 9.06 -9.47
N THR A 29 10.04 8.59 -10.59
CA THR A 29 8.72 7.94 -10.62
C THR A 29 8.78 6.42 -10.45
N ASP A 30 9.97 5.81 -10.50
CA ASP A 30 10.09 4.35 -10.53
C ASP A 30 9.59 3.68 -9.24
N GLY A 31 9.97 4.23 -8.07
CA GLY A 31 9.48 3.74 -6.78
C GLY A 31 7.97 3.93 -6.62
N MET A 32 7.46 5.11 -6.99
CA MET A 32 6.03 5.41 -7.02
C MET A 32 5.26 4.45 -7.93
N LYS A 33 5.80 4.19 -9.13
CA LYS A 33 5.20 3.27 -10.10
C LYS A 33 5.14 1.85 -9.55
N CYS A 34 6.20 1.37 -8.89
CA CYS A 34 6.18 0.04 -8.27
C CYS A 34 5.02 -0.10 -7.27
N ILE A 35 4.78 0.92 -6.44
CA ILE A 35 3.70 0.91 -5.44
C ILE A 35 2.33 0.83 -6.11
N TYR A 36 2.11 1.62 -7.16
CA TYR A 36 0.87 1.57 -7.93
C TYR A 36 0.68 0.26 -8.67
N ASP A 37 1.71 -0.27 -9.32
CA ASP A 37 1.64 -1.55 -10.01
C ASP A 37 1.34 -2.69 -9.02
N TRP A 38 1.99 -2.68 -7.85
CA TRP A 38 1.74 -3.65 -6.79
C TRP A 38 0.29 -3.63 -6.31
N PHE A 39 -0.32 -2.46 -6.17
CA PHE A 39 -1.70 -2.36 -5.68
C PHE A 39 -2.76 -2.56 -6.77
N TYR A 40 -2.61 -1.91 -7.92
CA TYR A 40 -3.65 -1.84 -8.96
C TYR A 40 -3.50 -2.91 -10.06
N GLN A 41 -2.29 -3.43 -10.30
CA GLN A 41 -2.03 -4.36 -11.42
C GLN A 41 -1.77 -5.80 -10.96
N LYS A 42 -1.37 -6.00 -9.69
CA LYS A 42 -1.11 -7.34 -9.16
C LYS A 42 -2.38 -7.94 -8.56
N ASP A 43 -2.86 -9.01 -9.18
CA ASP A 43 -4.05 -9.71 -8.74
C ASP A 43 -3.94 -10.20 -7.27
N GLY A 44 -5.04 -10.05 -6.54
CA GLY A 44 -5.16 -10.51 -5.16
C GLY A 44 -4.41 -9.67 -4.12
N THR A 45 -3.81 -8.52 -4.48
CA THR A 45 -3.18 -7.63 -3.49
C THR A 45 -4.17 -7.16 -2.42
N LEU A 46 -5.40 -6.83 -2.78
CA LEU A 46 -6.43 -6.43 -1.82
C LEU A 46 -6.73 -7.53 -0.78
N LEU A 47 -6.90 -8.77 -1.24
CA LEU A 47 -7.12 -9.93 -0.36
C LEU A 47 -5.93 -10.16 0.57
N LYS A 48 -4.69 -10.01 0.08
CA LYS A 48 -3.48 -10.12 0.89
C LYS A 48 -3.40 -9.03 1.97
N ILE A 49 -3.80 -7.80 1.64
CA ILE A 49 -3.86 -6.70 2.61
C ILE A 49 -4.90 -7.01 3.71
N GLN A 50 -6.09 -7.48 3.33
CA GLN A 50 -7.11 -7.88 4.29
C GLN A 50 -6.62 -9.00 5.21
N SER A 51 -6.02 -10.06 4.65
CA SER A 51 -5.40 -11.12 5.45
C SER A 51 -4.26 -10.60 6.34
N ALA A 52 -3.50 -9.59 5.90
CA ALA A 52 -2.47 -8.99 6.73
C ALA A 52 -3.07 -8.24 7.93
N PHE A 53 -4.17 -7.51 7.75
CA PHE A 53 -4.87 -6.87 8.88
C PHE A 53 -5.33 -7.88 9.92
N ASP A 54 -5.77 -9.07 9.51
CA ASP A 54 -6.12 -10.14 10.45
C ASP A 54 -4.93 -10.75 11.18
N ASN A 55 -3.76 -10.80 10.54
CA ASN A 55 -2.53 -11.32 11.16
C ASN A 55 -1.81 -10.29 12.04
N PHE A 56 -2.06 -9.00 11.84
CA PHE A 56 -1.36 -7.89 12.49
C PHE A 56 -2.33 -6.90 13.16
N LYS A 57 -3.30 -7.42 13.92
CA LYS A 57 -4.39 -6.65 14.54
C LYS A 57 -3.92 -5.58 15.53
N ASP A 58 -2.74 -5.76 16.12
CA ASP A 58 -2.15 -4.81 17.07
C ASP A 58 -1.45 -3.62 16.40
N TYR A 59 -1.40 -3.58 15.06
CA TYR A 59 -0.74 -2.54 14.29
C TYR A 59 -1.74 -1.67 13.52
N LEU A 60 -1.38 -0.41 13.32
CA LEU A 60 -2.17 0.50 12.49
C LEU A 60 -2.23 -0.01 11.04
N PRO A 61 -3.39 0.00 10.37
CA PRO A 61 -3.53 -0.47 9.00
C PRO A 61 -2.54 0.17 8.02
N GLY A 62 -2.30 1.48 8.18
CA GLY A 62 -1.30 2.20 7.36
C GLY A 62 0.13 1.68 7.54
N ALA A 63 0.52 1.29 8.76
CA ALA A 63 1.83 0.72 9.04
C ALA A 63 1.97 -0.69 8.43
N VAL A 64 0.90 -1.49 8.47
CA VAL A 64 0.87 -2.81 7.83
C VAL A 64 1.04 -2.68 6.32
N ILE A 65 0.29 -1.78 5.67
CA ILE A 65 0.43 -1.54 4.21
C ILE A 65 1.84 -1.05 3.89
N ALA A 66 2.39 -0.10 4.67
CA ALA A 66 3.75 0.39 4.47
C ALA A 66 4.81 -0.73 4.55
N ALA A 67 4.67 -1.65 5.50
CA ALA A 67 5.56 -2.81 5.61
C ALA A 67 5.43 -3.76 4.42
N MET A 68 4.21 -3.99 3.92
CA MET A 68 3.98 -4.79 2.71
C MET A 68 4.60 -4.14 1.47
N VAL A 69 4.42 -2.82 1.31
CA VAL A 69 5.06 -2.04 0.24
C VAL A 69 6.58 -2.14 0.34
N ALA A 70 7.15 -1.97 1.53
CA ALA A 70 8.60 -2.06 1.73
C ALA A 70 9.17 -3.44 1.36
N LYS A 71 8.37 -4.51 1.58
CA LYS A 71 8.74 -5.88 1.19
C LYS A 71 8.71 -6.09 -0.32
N GLU A 72 7.77 -5.48 -1.04
CA GLU A 72 7.62 -5.66 -2.49
C GLU A 72 8.49 -4.69 -3.31
N CYS A 73 8.49 -3.41 -2.94
CA CYS A 73 9.08 -2.30 -3.71
C CYS A 73 10.34 -1.69 -3.07
N GLY A 74 10.83 -2.28 -1.97
CA GLY A 74 11.93 -1.74 -1.19
C GLY A 74 11.54 -0.52 -0.37
N ARG A 75 12.50 0.01 0.40
CA ARG A 75 12.32 1.26 1.17
C ARG A 75 12.36 2.45 0.24
#